data_AF-A0AAW2GEJ3-F1
#
_entry.id   AF-A0AAW2GEJ3-F1
#
_cell.length_a   1.000
_cell.length_b   1.000
_cell.length_c   1.000
_cell.angle_alpha   90.00
_cell.angle_beta   90.00
_cell.angle_gamma   90.00
#
_symmetry.space_group_name_H-M   'P 1'
#
loop_
_entity.id
_entity.type
_entity.pdbx_description
1 polymer ?
#
loop_
_entity_poly.entity_id
_entity_poly.type
_entity_poly.pdbx_seq_one_letter_code
_entity_poly.pdbx_strand_id
1 'polypeptide(L)'
;MLARCRNFRCGMPKCPSIRIPGMEKPESSAGGESAGELEDRDPNSLNQHLQVMWDDVIGEPEGIRSPECAWRLSGHCFRLSRSCCYVLLSVLIAPILALCLGFTFACLAFQHIWCVAPCLRVWKITCAAMRNFLAVLTHAIIRPIMEGLGYLCYNIRIFNQKLPDGPLQKEDLLIV
;
A
#
# COMPACT_ATOMS: atom_id res chain seq x y z
N MET A 1 52.67 23.68 -24.41
CA MET A 1 52.70 22.86 -25.63
C MET A 1 51.53 21.89 -25.58
N LEU A 2 50.58 22.06 -26.50
CA LEU A 2 49.31 21.33 -26.60
C LEU A 2 49.54 19.87 -26.99
N ALA A 3 49.08 18.93 -26.16
CA ALA A 3 49.05 17.52 -26.51
C ALA A 3 47.85 17.24 -27.43
N ARG A 4 48.17 16.86 -28.66
CA ARG A 4 47.27 16.59 -29.78
C ARG A 4 46.55 15.25 -29.55
N CYS A 5 45.30 15.27 -29.07
CA CYS A 5 44.41 14.11 -29.11
C CYS A 5 44.21 13.68 -30.57
N ARG A 6 44.92 12.63 -30.98
CA ARG A 6 44.87 12.09 -32.34
C ARG A 6 43.72 11.09 -32.42
N ASN A 7 42.65 11.50 -33.09
CA ASN A 7 41.57 10.70 -33.66
C ASN A 7 41.76 9.18 -33.57
N PHE A 8 41.12 8.55 -32.58
CA PHE A 8 40.67 7.17 -32.74
C PHE A 8 39.51 7.18 -33.73
N ARG A 9 39.84 7.19 -35.03
CA ARG A 9 38.93 6.69 -36.06
C ARG A 9 38.77 5.20 -35.79
N CYS A 10 37.76 4.84 -35.01
CA CYS A 10 37.25 3.49 -34.99
C CYS A 10 36.69 3.24 -36.39
N GLY A 11 37.48 2.59 -37.25
CA GLY A 11 37.00 2.10 -38.53
C GLY A 11 35.93 1.08 -38.24
N MET A 12 34.67 1.51 -38.20
CA MET A 12 33.55 0.59 -38.09
C MET A 12 33.64 -0.39 -39.25
N PRO A 13 33.80 -1.70 -39.02
CA PRO A 13 33.22 -2.62 -39.97
C PRO A 13 31.73 -2.28 -39.97
N LYS A 14 31.18 -1.92 -41.14
CA LYS A 14 29.74 -1.89 -41.35
C LYS A 14 29.22 -3.18 -40.73
N CYS A 15 28.50 -3.09 -39.60
CA CYS A 15 27.78 -4.24 -39.08
C CYS A 15 27.01 -4.78 -40.28
N PRO A 16 27.22 -6.04 -40.69
CA PRO A 16 26.34 -6.62 -41.67
C PRO A 16 24.94 -6.40 -41.11
N SER A 17 24.07 -5.81 -41.92
CA SER A 17 22.65 -5.82 -41.64
C SER A 17 22.27 -7.29 -41.58
N ILE A 18 22.37 -7.86 -40.38
CA ILE A 18 21.70 -9.09 -40.01
C ILE A 18 20.23 -8.70 -40.07
N ARG A 19 19.70 -8.75 -41.29
CA ARG A 19 18.28 -8.83 -41.55
C ARG A 19 17.91 -10.26 -41.18
N ILE A 20 17.72 -10.51 -39.89
CA ILE A 20 16.91 -11.65 -39.47
C ILE A 20 15.51 -11.34 -40.01
N PRO A 21 14.97 -12.14 -40.94
CA PRO A 21 13.61 -11.93 -41.42
C PRO A 21 12.67 -12.16 -40.24
N GLY A 22 11.87 -11.14 -39.88
CA GLY A 22 10.72 -11.31 -38.99
C GLY A 22 10.83 -10.78 -37.56
N MET A 23 11.35 -9.57 -37.33
CA MET A 23 10.99 -8.83 -36.12
C MET A 23 11.03 -7.34 -36.39
N GLU A 24 9.90 -6.84 -36.86
CA GLU A 24 9.59 -5.43 -36.85
C GLU A 24 9.65 -4.92 -35.40
N LYS A 25 10.35 -3.78 -35.26
CA LYS A 25 10.29 -2.76 -34.21
C LYS A 25 9.45 -3.10 -32.96
N PRO A 26 9.99 -3.00 -31.72
CA PRO A 26 9.15 -2.95 -30.54
C PRO A 26 8.45 -1.59 -30.55
N GLU A 27 7.30 -1.55 -31.20
CA GLU A 27 6.35 -0.45 -31.06
C GLU A 27 5.81 -0.57 -29.64
N SER A 28 6.06 0.50 -28.89
CA SER A 28 5.31 0.87 -27.70
C SER A 28 3.83 0.57 -27.90
N SER A 29 3.25 -0.06 -26.87
CA SER A 29 1.81 -0.05 -26.56
C SER A 29 0.91 -0.94 -27.42
N ALA A 30 0.40 -1.98 -26.75
CA ALA A 30 -0.94 -2.58 -26.85
C ALA A 30 -1.54 -2.85 -28.25
N GLY A 31 -1.87 -4.12 -28.49
CA GLY A 31 -2.95 -4.51 -29.40
C GLY A 31 -2.49 -5.27 -30.64
N GLY A 32 -2.42 -6.59 -30.52
CA GLY A 32 -2.27 -7.51 -31.64
C GLY A 32 -2.98 -8.83 -31.31
N GLU A 33 -4.30 -8.81 -31.41
CA GLU A 33 -5.18 -9.98 -31.23
C GLU A 33 -4.91 -11.01 -32.34
N SER A 34 -4.25 -12.12 -32.00
CA SER A 34 -4.42 -13.46 -32.62
C SER A 34 -3.37 -14.48 -32.11
N ALA A 35 -3.26 -14.61 -30.79
CA ALA A 35 -2.75 -15.80 -30.11
C ALA A 35 -3.45 -15.80 -28.75
N GLY A 36 -4.15 -16.88 -28.41
CA GLY A 36 -5.19 -16.91 -27.37
C GLY A 36 -4.92 -16.03 -26.16
N GLU A 37 -5.94 -15.27 -25.76
CA GLU A 37 -5.96 -14.36 -24.60
C GLU A 37 -5.18 -14.97 -23.43
N LEU A 38 -3.95 -14.50 -23.21
CA LEU A 38 -3.13 -14.97 -22.11
C LEU A 38 -3.76 -14.44 -20.82
N GLU A 39 -4.19 -15.35 -19.95
CA GLU A 39 -4.82 -15.03 -18.68
C GLU A 39 -3.92 -14.12 -17.84
N ASP A 40 -4.48 -13.02 -17.36
CA ASP A 40 -3.78 -12.11 -16.44
C ASP A 40 -3.53 -12.82 -15.10
N ARG A 41 -2.26 -13.06 -14.78
CA ARG A 41 -1.83 -13.76 -13.57
C ARG A 41 -1.71 -12.84 -12.35
N ASP A 42 -1.86 -11.52 -12.52
CA ASP A 42 -1.81 -10.54 -11.43
C ASP A 42 -3.00 -9.56 -11.47
N PRO A 43 -4.25 -10.04 -11.34
CA PRO A 43 -5.45 -9.20 -11.45
C PRO A 43 -5.54 -8.12 -10.36
N ASN A 44 -4.86 -8.31 -9.23
CA ASN A 44 -4.81 -7.35 -8.12
C ASN A 44 -3.61 -6.40 -8.22
N SER A 45 -2.81 -6.49 -9.28
CA SER A 45 -1.63 -5.66 -9.50
C SER A 45 -0.65 -5.62 -8.31
N LEU A 46 -0.40 -6.77 -7.69
CA LEU A 46 0.49 -6.89 -6.53
C LEU A 46 1.96 -6.62 -6.91
N ASN A 47 2.32 -6.84 -8.17
CA ASN A 47 3.70 -6.89 -8.63
C ASN A 47 4.07 -5.77 -9.61
N GLN A 48 3.36 -4.63 -9.60
CA GLN A 48 3.68 -3.48 -10.48
C GLN A 48 5.15 -3.03 -10.37
N HIS A 49 5.74 -3.11 -9.17
CA HIS A 49 7.13 -2.74 -8.92
C HIS A 49 8.18 -3.64 -9.60
N LEU A 50 7.82 -4.84 -10.07
CA LEU A 50 8.72 -5.77 -10.77
C LEU A 50 8.75 -5.55 -12.29
N GLN A 51 7.96 -4.60 -12.81
CA GLN A 51 7.92 -4.22 -14.22
C GLN A 51 9.09 -3.30 -14.61
N VAL A 52 10.31 -3.73 -14.31
CA VAL A 52 11.54 -2.97 -14.60
C VAL A 52 11.95 -3.17 -16.06
N MET A 53 12.14 -2.09 -16.83
CA MET A 53 12.67 -2.14 -18.19
C MET A 53 14.19 -1.97 -18.22
N TRP A 54 14.84 -2.38 -19.31
CA TRP A 54 16.29 -2.21 -19.49
C TRP A 54 16.71 -0.74 -19.36
N ASP A 55 15.91 0.15 -19.94
CA ASP A 55 16.17 1.60 -19.96
C ASP A 55 16.10 2.19 -18.53
N ASP A 56 15.25 1.65 -17.65
CA ASP A 56 15.12 2.07 -16.24
C ASP A 56 16.34 1.64 -15.40
N VAL A 57 17.01 0.56 -15.76
CA VAL A 57 18.15 0.01 -14.99
C VAL A 57 19.44 0.77 -15.31
N ILE A 58 19.68 1.04 -16.59
CA ILE A 58 20.94 1.65 -17.05
C ILE A 58 20.83 3.17 -17.18
N GLY A 59 19.68 3.68 -17.67
CA GLY A 59 19.36 5.10 -17.68
C GLY A 59 20.45 6.01 -18.27
N GLU A 60 20.87 5.80 -19.51
CA GLU A 60 21.89 6.65 -20.13
C GLU A 60 21.38 8.11 -20.32
N PRO A 61 22.16 9.13 -19.90
CA PRO A 61 21.78 10.53 -20.08
C PRO A 61 21.95 11.00 -21.53
N GLU A 62 21.17 11.99 -21.97
CA GLU A 62 21.16 12.47 -23.37
C GLU A 62 22.53 12.97 -23.89
N GLY A 63 23.42 13.39 -22.99
CA GLY A 63 24.73 13.93 -23.34
C GLY A 63 25.84 12.90 -23.62
N ILE A 64 25.71 11.66 -23.13
CA ILE A 64 26.73 10.60 -23.30
C ILE A 64 26.00 9.30 -23.61
N ARG A 65 25.97 8.90 -24.88
CA ARG A 65 25.27 7.69 -25.34
C ARG A 65 26.22 6.62 -25.85
N SER A 66 25.96 5.38 -25.46
CA SER A 66 26.60 4.21 -26.03
C SER A 66 26.26 4.05 -27.51
N PRO A 67 27.12 3.36 -28.30
CA PRO A 67 26.80 3.03 -29.69
C PRO A 67 25.49 2.25 -29.80
N GLU A 68 24.65 2.60 -30.76
CA GLU A 68 23.31 1.99 -30.98
C GLU A 68 23.32 0.46 -31.05
N CYS A 69 24.35 -0.13 -31.65
CA CYS A 69 24.49 -1.58 -31.74
C CYS A 69 24.74 -2.24 -30.37
N ALA A 70 25.59 -1.61 -29.54
CA ALA A 70 25.89 -2.09 -28.19
C ALA A 70 24.65 -2.00 -27.30
N TRP A 71 23.92 -0.87 -27.38
CA TRP A 71 22.69 -0.63 -26.63
C TRP A 71 21.59 -1.67 -26.94
N ARG A 72 21.36 -1.97 -28.23
CA ARG A 72 20.35 -2.95 -28.64
C ARG A 72 20.72 -4.37 -28.25
N LEU A 73 22.00 -4.74 -28.41
CA LEU A 73 22.48 -6.08 -28.06
C LEU A 73 22.38 -6.33 -26.56
N SER A 74 22.85 -5.38 -25.74
CA SER A 74 22.75 -5.49 -24.28
C SER A 74 21.30 -5.56 -23.80
N GLY A 75 20.41 -4.73 -24.34
CA GLY A 75 18.97 -4.79 -24.03
C GLY A 75 18.33 -6.13 -24.43
N HIS A 76 18.71 -6.71 -25.57
CA HIS A 76 18.21 -8.03 -25.98
C HIS A 76 18.73 -9.15 -25.06
N CYS A 77 20.03 -9.15 -24.77
CA CYS A 77 20.64 -10.10 -23.83
C CYS A 77 20.01 -10.00 -22.44
N PHE A 78 19.72 -8.80 -21.96
CA PHE A 78 19.03 -8.57 -20.68
C PHE A 78 17.64 -9.22 -20.64
N ARG A 79 16.80 -8.96 -21.66
CA ARG A 79 15.45 -9.54 -21.74
C ARG A 79 15.49 -11.06 -21.81
N LEU A 80 16.38 -11.62 -22.63
CA LEU A 80 16.51 -13.07 -22.78
C LEU A 80 17.00 -13.73 -21.49
N SER A 81 18.05 -13.19 -20.87
CA SER A 81 18.59 -13.70 -19.61
C SER A 81 17.55 -13.67 -18.50
N ARG A 82 16.85 -12.54 -18.33
CA ARG A 82 15.77 -12.41 -17.35
C ARG A 82 14.66 -13.44 -17.59
N SER A 83 14.19 -13.57 -18.83
CA SER A 83 13.11 -14.49 -19.18
C SER A 83 13.51 -15.95 -18.92
N CYS A 84 14.70 -16.35 -19.39
CA CYS A 84 15.22 -17.71 -19.21
C CYS A 84 15.38 -18.07 -17.72
N CYS A 85 16.06 -17.21 -16.95
CA CYS A 85 16.24 -17.42 -15.51
C CYS A 85 14.89 -17.47 -14.78
N TYR A 86 13.96 -16.56 -15.10
CA TYR A 86 12.64 -16.56 -14.49
C TYR A 86 11.89 -17.86 -14.77
N VAL A 87 11.82 -18.30 -16.02
CA VAL A 87 11.13 -19.55 -16.39
C VAL A 87 11.76 -20.75 -15.68
N LEU A 88 13.09 -20.86 -15.65
CA LEU A 88 13.77 -21.96 -14.96
C LEU A 88 13.46 -21.98 -13.46
N LEU A 89 13.54 -20.83 -12.79
CA LEU A 89 13.18 -20.72 -11.37
C LEU A 89 11.70 -21.02 -11.14
N SER A 90 10.81 -20.53 -12.01
CA SER A 90 9.37 -20.79 -11.89
C SER A 90 9.03 -22.26 -12.07
N VAL A 91 9.65 -22.98 -13.00
CA VAL A 91 9.36 -24.41 -13.21
C VAL A 91 9.87 -25.26 -12.07
N LEU A 92 11.05 -24.93 -11.52
CA LEU A 92 11.69 -25.77 -10.50
C LEU A 92 11.24 -25.42 -9.07
N ILE A 93 11.23 -24.12 -8.73
CA ILE A 93 11.06 -23.67 -7.35
C ILE A 93 9.60 -23.36 -7.04
N ALA A 94 8.83 -22.83 -8.00
CA ALA A 94 7.44 -22.42 -7.72
C ALA A 94 6.54 -23.58 -7.27
N PRO A 95 6.60 -24.80 -7.83
CA PRO A 95 5.77 -25.91 -7.34
C PRO A 95 6.09 -26.30 -5.90
N ILE A 96 7.38 -26.28 -5.53
CA ILE A 96 7.83 -26.61 -4.17
C ILE A 96 7.31 -25.55 -3.19
N LEU A 97 7.45 -24.27 -3.53
CA LEU A 97 6.92 -23.18 -2.72
C LEU A 97 5.39 -23.22 -2.63
N ALA A 98 4.70 -23.53 -3.72
CA ALA A 98 3.24 -23.67 -3.73
C ALA A 98 2.77 -24.79 -2.80
N LEU A 99 3.46 -25.93 -2.76
CA LEU A 99 3.17 -27.02 -1.82
C LEU A 99 3.40 -26.59 -0.37
N CYS A 100 4.51 -25.92 -0.07
CA CYS A 100 4.80 -25.40 1.27
C CYS A 100 3.73 -24.40 1.72
N LEU A 101 3.39 -23.43 0.87
CA LEU A 101 2.35 -22.44 1.16
C LEU A 101 0.99 -23.11 1.34
N GLY A 102 0.60 -24.01 0.45
CA GLY A 102 -0.66 -24.77 0.57
C GLY A 102 -0.77 -25.52 1.89
N PHE A 103 0.31 -26.21 2.31
CA PHE A 103 0.37 -26.88 3.61
C PHE A 103 0.23 -25.89 4.78
N THR A 104 0.93 -24.75 4.74
CA THR A 104 0.80 -23.74 5.80
C THR A 104 -0.62 -23.19 5.90
N PHE A 105 -1.28 -22.89 4.77
CA PHE A 105 -2.66 -22.42 4.78
C PHE A 105 -3.63 -23.50 5.28
N ALA A 106 -3.39 -24.78 4.96
CA ALA A 106 -4.18 -25.88 5.51
C ALA A 106 -4.05 -25.97 7.04
N CYS A 107 -2.84 -25.88 7.58
CA CYS A 107 -2.61 -25.86 9.03
C CYS A 107 -3.26 -24.63 9.69
N LEU A 108 -3.14 -23.45 9.08
CA LEU A 108 -3.78 -22.22 9.59
C LEU A 108 -5.30 -22.32 9.58
N ALA A 109 -5.89 -22.87 8.51
CA ALA A 109 -7.33 -23.09 8.42
C ALA A 109 -7.80 -24.09 9.49
N PHE A 110 -7.07 -25.20 9.68
CA PHE A 110 -7.37 -26.16 10.75
C PHE A 110 -7.32 -25.48 12.13
N GLN A 111 -6.23 -24.79 12.45
CA GLN A 111 -6.09 -24.08 13.72
C GLN A 111 -7.22 -23.05 13.93
N HIS A 112 -7.59 -22.31 12.88
CA HIS A 112 -8.65 -21.32 12.99
C HIS A 112 -10.01 -21.96 13.29
N ILE A 113 -10.38 -23.02 12.57
CA ILE A 113 -11.68 -23.69 12.72
C ILE A 113 -11.78 -24.43 14.05
N TRP A 114 -10.74 -25.19 14.41
CA TRP A 114 -10.80 -26.13 15.53
C TRP A 114 -10.36 -25.53 16.86
N CYS A 115 -9.48 -24.52 16.83
CA CYS A 115 -8.97 -23.91 18.06
C CYS A 115 -9.47 -22.47 18.22
N VAL A 116 -9.28 -21.61 17.22
CA VAL A 116 -9.59 -20.17 17.37
C VAL A 116 -11.09 -19.92 17.45
N ALA A 117 -11.90 -20.51 16.58
CA ALA A 117 -13.34 -20.30 16.55
C ALA A 117 -14.04 -20.69 17.88
N PRO A 118 -13.81 -21.87 18.50
CA PRO A 118 -14.39 -22.17 19.80
C PRO A 118 -13.83 -21.28 20.92
N CYS A 119 -12.54 -20.95 20.89
CA CYS A 119 -11.96 -20.00 21.86
C CYS A 119 -12.61 -18.62 21.77
N LEU A 120 -12.85 -18.09 20.57
CA LEU A 120 -13.56 -16.83 20.36
C LEU A 120 -15.01 -16.91 20.84
N ARG A 121 -15.68 -18.05 20.67
CA ARG A 121 -17.04 -18.27 21.19
C ARG A 121 -17.05 -18.23 22.72
N VAL A 122 -16.13 -18.93 23.38
CA VAL A 122 -16.00 -18.90 24.85
C VAL A 122 -15.66 -17.49 25.32
N TRP A 123 -14.70 -16.84 24.68
CA TRP A 123 -14.32 -15.46 24.98
C TRP A 123 -15.51 -14.51 24.89
N LYS A 124 -16.34 -14.64 23.86
CA LYS A 124 -17.55 -13.82 23.69
C LYS A 124 -18.54 -14.02 24.83
N ILE A 125 -18.74 -15.25 25.32
CA ILE A 125 -19.60 -15.55 26.48
C ILE A 125 -19.02 -14.91 27.74
N THR A 126 -17.71 -15.06 27.98
CA THR A 126 -17.02 -14.46 29.12
C THR A 126 -17.11 -12.93 29.10
N CYS A 127 -16.89 -12.30 27.95
CA CYS A 127 -17.05 -10.85 27.78
C CYS A 127 -18.50 -10.40 28.01
N ALA A 128 -19.51 -11.18 27.60
CA ALA A 128 -20.90 -10.85 27.86
C ALA A 128 -21.21 -10.87 29.37
N ALA A 129 -20.67 -11.85 30.10
CA ALA A 129 -20.77 -11.88 31.55
C ALA A 129 -20.05 -10.68 32.19
N MET A 130 -18.81 -10.40 31.77
CA MET A 130 -18.03 -9.25 32.23
C MET A 130 -18.75 -7.92 32.00
N ARG A 131 -19.39 -7.75 30.83
CA ARG A 131 -20.19 -6.56 30.52
C ARG A 131 -21.30 -6.35 31.53
N ASN A 132 -21.99 -7.42 31.94
CA ASN A 132 -23.06 -7.31 32.93
C ASN A 132 -22.49 -6.91 34.31
N PHE A 133 -21.37 -7.50 34.73
CA PHE A 133 -20.69 -7.10 35.97
C PHE A 133 -20.27 -5.62 35.96
N LEU A 134 -19.65 -5.17 34.87
CA LEU A 134 -19.24 -3.77 34.71
C LEU A 134 -20.43 -2.82 34.65
N ALA A 135 -21.54 -3.21 34.01
CA ALA A 135 -22.75 -2.42 33.97
C ALA A 135 -23.34 -2.23 35.39
N VAL A 136 -23.41 -3.30 36.19
CA VAL A 136 -23.87 -3.22 37.58
C VAL A 136 -22.96 -2.30 38.40
N LEU A 137 -21.64 -2.45 38.27
CA LEU A 137 -20.66 -1.57 38.94
C LEU A 137 -20.85 -0.11 38.53
N THR A 138 -21.05 0.14 37.24
CA THR A 138 -21.26 1.48 36.71
C THR A 138 -22.56 2.07 37.24
N HIS A 139 -23.65 1.30 37.31
CA HIS A 139 -24.88 1.76 37.94
C HIS A 139 -24.73 1.99 39.45
N ALA A 140 -23.96 1.18 40.16
CA ALA A 140 -23.74 1.35 41.59
C ALA A 140 -22.90 2.61 41.90
N ILE A 141 -21.97 3.00 41.02
CA ILE A 141 -21.05 4.12 41.26
C ILE A 141 -21.53 5.40 40.57
N ILE A 142 -21.82 5.35 39.27
CA ILE A 142 -22.12 6.55 38.49
C ILE A 142 -23.51 7.09 38.83
N ARG A 143 -24.48 6.23 39.10
CA ARG A 143 -25.86 6.67 39.40
C ARG A 143 -25.95 7.56 40.64
N PRO A 144 -25.37 7.21 41.82
CA PRO A 144 -25.40 8.11 42.97
C PRO A 144 -24.58 9.39 42.76
N ILE A 145 -23.47 9.34 42.01
CA ILE A 145 -22.68 10.54 41.67
C ILE A 145 -23.52 11.51 40.84
N MET A 146 -24.19 11.00 39.79
CA MET A 146 -25.03 11.82 38.92
C MET A 146 -26.28 12.33 39.64
N GLU A 147 -26.90 11.53 40.51
CA GLU A 147 -28.00 12.00 41.37
C GLU A 147 -27.53 13.12 42.32
N GLY A 148 -26.35 12.98 42.92
CA GLY A 148 -25.75 14.01 43.77
C GLY A 148 -25.46 15.32 43.01
N LEU A 149 -24.90 15.22 41.81
CA LEU A 149 -24.68 16.38 40.93
C LEU A 149 -26.01 17.04 40.51
N GLY A 150 -27.02 16.24 40.17
CA GLY A 150 -28.36 16.74 39.88
C GLY A 150 -28.98 17.48 41.07
N TYR A 151 -28.80 16.95 42.28
CA TYR A 151 -29.24 17.61 43.52
C TYR A 151 -28.53 18.94 43.77
N LEU A 152 -27.22 19.00 43.50
CA LEU A 152 -26.45 20.25 43.62
C LEU A 152 -26.99 21.31 42.66
N CYS A 153 -27.23 20.95 41.39
CA CYS A 153 -27.78 21.84 40.39
C CYS A 153 -29.23 22.27 40.71
N TYR A 154 -30.06 21.38 41.27
CA TYR A 154 -31.43 21.71 41.68
C TYR A 154 -31.47 22.77 42.80
N ASN A 155 -30.53 22.72 43.74
CA ASN A 155 -30.48 23.70 44.84
C ASN A 155 -30.06 25.11 44.39
N ILE A 156 -29.53 25.27 43.17
CA ILE A 156 -29.17 26.58 42.62
C ILE A 156 -30.43 27.23 42.02
N ARG A 157 -31.10 28.05 42.82
CA ARG A 157 -32.34 28.73 42.44
C ARG A 157 -32.03 30.13 41.89
N ILE A 158 -32.01 30.28 40.57
CA ILE A 158 -31.72 31.55 39.91
C ILE A 158 -32.96 32.46 39.97
N PHE A 159 -32.89 33.51 40.78
CA PHE A 159 -33.88 34.59 40.73
C PHE A 159 -33.54 35.53 39.57
N ASN A 160 -34.25 35.37 38.45
CA ASN A 160 -34.19 36.32 37.36
C ASN A 160 -35.02 37.55 37.73
N GLN A 161 -34.37 38.53 38.36
CA GLN A 161 -34.93 39.86 38.49
C GLN A 161 -34.86 40.53 37.13
N LYS A 162 -35.98 40.58 36.41
CA LYS A 162 -36.08 41.48 35.25
C LYS A 162 -35.89 42.89 35.79
N LEU A 163 -34.80 43.54 35.37
CA LEU A 163 -34.65 44.96 35.61
C LEU A 163 -35.87 45.66 35.00
N PRO A 164 -36.47 46.63 35.70
CA PRO A 164 -37.49 47.45 35.10
C PRO A 164 -36.88 48.13 33.86
N ASP A 165 -37.51 47.94 32.69
CA ASP A 165 -37.25 48.73 31.48
C ASP A 165 -37.77 50.16 31.73
N GLY A 166 -37.09 50.86 32.63
CA GLY A 166 -37.35 52.25 32.99
C GLY A 166 -36.14 53.08 32.58
N PRO A 167 -36.35 54.20 31.86
CA PRO A 167 -35.26 55.11 31.53
C PRO A 167 -34.88 55.84 32.81
N LEU A 168 -33.80 55.45 33.48
CA LEU A 168 -33.35 56.18 34.68
C LEU A 168 -31.90 56.62 34.56
N GLN A 169 -31.81 57.84 34.05
CA GLN A 169 -30.97 58.96 34.50
C GLN A 169 -29.96 58.60 35.60
N LYS A 170 -28.68 58.78 35.23
CA LYS A 170 -27.49 58.51 36.03
C LYS A 170 -27.26 59.60 37.08
N GLU A 171 -27.85 59.52 38.26
CA GLU A 171 -27.40 60.38 39.38
C GLU A 171 -27.40 59.56 40.69
N ASP A 172 -26.18 59.39 41.20
CA ASP A 172 -25.80 59.10 42.59
C ASP A 172 -26.21 57.76 43.24
N LEU A 173 -25.32 56.78 43.12
CA LEU A 173 -25.05 55.86 44.22
C LEU A 173 -23.54 55.69 44.43
N LEU A 174 -23.01 56.64 45.18
CA LEU A 174 -21.73 56.59 45.88
C LEU A 174 -21.98 55.79 47.17
N ILE A 175 -21.40 54.60 47.31
CA ILE A 175 -21.20 53.97 48.63
C ILE A 175 -19.76 53.43 48.68
N VAL A 176 -19.12 53.87 49.77
CA VAL A 176 -17.75 53.69 50.28
C VAL A 176 -17.31 52.23 50.38
#